data_AF-A0A164C7Q7-F1
#
_entry.id   AF-A0A164C7Q7-F1
#
_cell.length_a   1.000
_cell.length_b   1.000
_cell.length_c   1.000
_cell.angle_alpha   90.00
_cell.angle_beta   90.00
_cell.angle_gamma   90.00
#
_symmetry.space_group_name_H-M   'P 1'
#
loop_
_entity.id
_entity.type
_entity.pdbx_description
1 polymer ?
#
loop_
_entity_poly.entity_id
_entity_poly.type
_entity_poly.pdbx_seq_one_letter_code
_entity_poly.pdbx_strand_id
1 'polypeptide(L)'
;MKRLIVLVLLAPSPVIASPKCQWVSEPNPDAVIQIGEVSPIGILSAELVWKGKVIRSLLMGQPNGYGSRWWAHKGNDGKPIGGGRLVPFRGNQPTRGTNREELGETAPRKALIVGLGSDIYYSDMRGERGLITAAEGFWHIPTNCETPGRGNW
;
A
#
# COMPACT_ATOMS: atom_id res chain seq x y z
N MET A 1 -28.77 -57.29 16.23
CA MET A 1 -28.90 -55.96 15.59
C MET A 1 -27.75 -55.08 16.05
N LYS A 2 -26.72 -54.86 15.22
CA LYS A 2 -25.56 -54.00 15.53
C LYS A 2 -25.68 -52.70 14.75
N ARG A 3 -25.91 -51.59 15.45
CA ARG A 3 -25.88 -50.24 14.87
C ARG A 3 -24.43 -49.75 14.80
N LEU A 4 -23.91 -49.55 13.60
CA LEU A 4 -22.65 -48.83 13.38
C LEU A 4 -22.96 -47.33 13.44
N ILE A 5 -22.30 -46.61 14.36
CA ILE A 5 -22.28 -45.15 14.41
C ILE A 5 -21.02 -44.71 13.67
N VAL A 6 -21.19 -43.99 12.56
CA VAL A 6 -20.09 -43.35 11.83
C VAL A 6 -19.85 -41.99 12.46
N LEU A 7 -18.71 -41.81 13.13
CA LEU A 7 -18.24 -40.51 13.58
C LEU A 7 -17.64 -39.77 12.38
N VAL A 8 -18.33 -38.74 11.88
CA VAL A 8 -17.79 -37.79 10.92
C VAL A 8 -16.96 -36.77 11.68
N LEU A 9 -15.63 -36.89 11.62
CA LEU A 9 -14.69 -35.89 12.11
C LEU A 9 -14.75 -34.66 11.19
N LEU A 10 -15.42 -33.61 11.65
CA LEU A 10 -15.32 -32.27 11.07
C LEU A 10 -13.91 -31.73 11.33
N ALA A 11 -13.01 -31.90 10.37
CA ALA A 11 -11.75 -31.17 10.37
C ALA A 11 -12.05 -29.68 10.18
N PRO A 12 -11.51 -28.77 11.02
CA PRO A 12 -11.63 -27.35 10.78
C PRO A 12 -10.89 -27.01 9.49
N SER A 13 -11.61 -26.50 8.49
CA SER A 13 -11.00 -25.96 7.28
C SER A 13 -9.98 -24.87 7.69
N PRO A 14 -8.78 -24.85 7.10
CA PRO A 14 -7.83 -23.77 7.36
C PRO A 14 -8.51 -22.45 6.97
N VAL A 15 -8.67 -21.56 7.94
CA VAL A 15 -9.04 -20.17 7.68
C VAL A 15 -7.85 -19.56 6.95
N ILE A 16 -7.91 -19.55 5.61
CA ILE A 16 -6.94 -18.84 4.79
C ILE A 16 -7.12 -17.36 5.14
N ALA A 17 -6.22 -16.83 5.98
CA ALA A 17 -6.16 -15.41 6.25
C ALA A 17 -6.06 -14.69 4.90
N SER A 18 -7.01 -13.78 4.63
CA SER A 18 -6.97 -12.97 3.41
C SER A 18 -5.58 -12.35 3.29
N PRO A 19 -4.91 -12.48 2.12
CA PRO A 19 -3.58 -11.91 1.95
C PRO A 19 -3.66 -10.42 2.29
N LYS A 20 -2.79 -9.97 3.21
CA LYS A 20 -2.68 -8.55 3.54
C LYS A 20 -2.47 -7.79 2.24
N CYS A 21 -3.24 -6.72 2.04
CA CYS A 21 -3.10 -5.90 0.85
C CYS A 21 -1.65 -5.39 0.75
N GLN A 22 -1.04 -5.58 -0.42
CA GLN A 22 0.35 -5.24 -0.67
C GLN A 22 0.45 -4.41 -1.94
N TRP A 23 1.08 -3.25 -1.84
CA TRP A 23 1.50 -2.50 -3.01
C TRP A 23 2.93 -2.91 -3.34
N VAL A 24 3.14 -3.37 -4.56
CA VAL A 24 4.43 -3.95 -4.98
C VAL A 24 5.14 -2.95 -5.88
N SER A 25 6.41 -2.66 -5.59
CA SER A 25 7.19 -1.77 -6.44
C SER A 25 7.43 -2.42 -7.81
N GLU A 26 7.10 -1.70 -8.89
CA GLU A 26 7.30 -2.19 -10.26
C GLU A 26 8.79 -2.33 -10.62
N PRO A 27 9.69 -1.39 -10.25
CA PRO A 27 11.12 -1.55 -10.51
C PRO A 27 11.80 -2.65 -9.68
N ASN A 28 11.29 -2.96 -8.48
CA ASN A 28 11.88 -3.98 -7.63
C ASN A 28 10.85 -4.65 -6.70
N PRO A 29 10.36 -5.85 -7.06
CA PRO A 29 9.33 -6.56 -6.29
C PRO A 29 9.70 -6.96 -4.86
N ASP A 30 10.99 -6.91 -4.48
CA ASP A 30 11.41 -7.15 -3.09
C ASP A 30 11.02 -6.00 -2.14
N ALA A 31 10.64 -4.84 -2.70
CA ALA A 31 10.08 -3.71 -1.98
C ALA A 31 8.55 -3.74 -2.03
N VAL A 32 7.93 -3.83 -0.86
CA VAL A 32 6.49 -3.94 -0.70
C VAL A 32 6.00 -2.95 0.33
N ILE A 33 4.87 -2.31 0.07
CA ILE A 33 4.13 -1.56 1.09
C ILE A 33 2.95 -2.41 1.52
N GLN A 34 3.03 -2.93 2.73
CA GLN A 34 2.00 -3.75 3.31
C GLN A 34 0.98 -2.85 4.00
N ILE A 35 -0.24 -2.84 3.48
CA ILE A 35 -1.34 -2.03 4.00
C ILE A 35 -1.89 -2.67 5.28
N GLY A 36 -2.03 -1.84 6.31
CA GLY A 36 -2.60 -2.18 7.60
C GLY A 36 -4.02 -1.66 7.74
N GLU A 37 -4.31 -1.09 8.92
CA GLU A 37 -5.63 -0.56 9.26
C GLU A 37 -5.87 0.82 8.64
N VAL A 38 -7.14 1.10 8.33
CA VAL A 38 -7.62 2.42 7.97
C VAL A 38 -8.39 3.02 9.14
N SER A 39 -7.98 4.23 9.54
CA SER A 39 -8.65 4.96 10.61
C SER A 39 -10.01 5.50 10.16
N PRO A 40 -10.93 5.80 11.10
CA PRO A 40 -12.24 6.38 10.77
C PRO A 40 -12.19 7.70 10.00
N ILE A 41 -11.05 8.41 10.08
CA ILE A 41 -10.81 9.68 9.39
C ILE A 41 -10.07 9.48 8.04
N GLY A 42 -9.96 8.25 7.53
CA GLY A 42 -9.43 7.94 6.21
C GLY A 42 -7.90 7.98 6.11
N ILE A 43 -7.20 7.83 7.24
CA ILE A 43 -5.74 7.65 7.28
C ILE A 43 -5.45 6.16 7.25
N LEU A 44 -4.66 5.75 6.27
CA LEU A 44 -4.21 4.38 6.08
C LEU A 44 -2.83 4.21 6.74
N SER A 45 -2.70 3.18 7.58
CA SER A 45 -1.40 2.74 8.09
C SER A 45 -0.77 1.72 7.15
N ALA A 46 0.55 1.76 7.00
CA ALA A 46 1.27 0.81 6.17
C ALA A 46 2.69 0.55 6.69
N GLU A 47 3.26 -0.58 6.30
CA GLU A 47 4.66 -0.90 6.57
C GLU A 47 5.42 -0.99 5.25
N LEU A 48 6.53 -0.25 5.14
CA LEU A 48 7.50 -0.45 4.06
C LEU A 48 8.37 -1.66 4.41
N VAL A 49 8.28 -2.69 3.59
CA VAL A 49 8.98 -3.96 3.70
C VAL A 49 10.03 -4.05 2.60
N TRP A 50 11.27 -4.33 2.98
CA TRP A 50 12.38 -4.55 2.05
C TRP A 50 12.98 -5.92 2.31
N LYS A 51 13.00 -6.80 1.29
CA LYS A 51 13.54 -8.17 1.38
C LYS A 51 12.97 -8.94 2.58
N GLY A 52 11.66 -8.82 2.79
CA GLY A 52 10.92 -9.48 3.87
C GLY A 52 11.07 -8.84 5.26
N LYS A 53 11.78 -7.72 5.41
CA LYS A 53 11.93 -7.00 6.69
C LYS A 53 11.19 -5.67 6.67
N VAL A 54 10.44 -5.39 7.72
CA VAL A 54 9.85 -4.05 7.94
C VAL A 54 11.00 -3.08 8.22
N ILE A 55 11.07 -1.98 7.47
CA ILE A 55 12.12 -0.97 7.63
C ILE A 55 11.57 0.39 8.08
N ARG A 56 10.31 0.70 7.77
CA ARG A 56 9.63 1.95 8.16
C ARG A 56 8.13 1.72 8.26
N SER A 57 7.50 2.38 9.22
CA SER A 57 6.05 2.50 9.29
C SER A 57 5.59 3.82 8.68
N LEU A 58 4.58 3.77 7.83
CA LEU A 58 4.06 4.88 7.06
C LEU A 58 2.60 5.16 7.45
N LEU A 59 2.21 6.42 7.28
CA LEU A 59 0.84 6.88 7.26
C LEU A 59 0.56 7.49 5.90
N MET A 60 -0.61 7.23 5.35
CA MET A 60 -1.06 7.84 4.11
C MET A 60 -2.46 8.38 4.27
N GLY A 61 -2.75 9.51 3.64
CA GLY A 61 -4.05 10.13 3.80
C GLY A 61 -4.40 11.12 2.70
N GLN A 62 -5.58 11.69 2.86
CA GLN A 62 -6.09 12.77 2.04
C GLN A 62 -6.64 13.85 2.97
N PRO A 63 -6.17 15.11 2.90
CA PRO A 63 -6.69 16.18 3.74
C PRO A 63 -8.12 16.54 3.28
N ASN A 64 -9.11 16.41 4.16
CA ASN A 64 -10.44 17.02 4.11
C ASN A 64 -11.07 17.22 2.71
N GLY A 65 -11.08 16.17 1.87
CA GLY A 65 -11.71 16.21 0.54
C GLY A 65 -10.92 16.94 -0.56
N TYR A 66 -9.77 17.53 -0.25
CA TYR A 66 -8.88 18.09 -1.28
C TYR A 66 -8.26 16.96 -2.10
N GLY A 67 -8.20 17.11 -3.42
CA GLY A 67 -7.69 16.07 -4.34
C GLY A 67 -6.19 15.77 -4.23
N SER A 68 -5.51 16.24 -3.19
CA SER A 68 -4.09 15.97 -2.94
C SER A 68 -3.98 14.86 -1.91
N ARG A 69 -3.15 13.85 -2.15
CA ARG A 69 -2.88 12.78 -1.17
C ARG A 69 -1.45 12.89 -0.68
N TRP A 70 -1.22 12.43 0.53
CA TRP A 70 0.07 12.52 1.21
C TRP A 70 0.48 11.18 1.77
N TRP A 71 1.77 11.06 2.01
CA TRP A 71 2.38 10.01 2.82
C TRP A 71 3.30 10.68 3.85
N ALA A 72 3.51 10.02 4.99
CA ALA A 72 4.43 10.45 6.04
C ALA A 72 4.95 9.26 6.82
N HIS A 73 6.04 9.42 7.58
CA HIS A 73 6.44 8.42 8.57
C HIS A 73 5.46 8.43 9.74
N LYS A 74 5.22 7.25 10.31
CA LYS A 74 4.48 7.13 11.57
C LYS A 74 5.44 7.41 12.73
N GLY A 75 5.23 8.52 13.42
CA GLY A 75 5.96 8.87 14.64
C GLY A 75 5.67 7.91 15.79
N ASN A 76 6.50 7.98 16.84
CA ASN A 76 6.35 7.14 18.04
C ASN A 76 5.02 7.39 18.78
N ASP A 77 4.46 8.60 18.66
CA ASP A 77 3.15 8.97 19.19
C ASP A 77 1.99 8.63 18.23
N GLY A 78 2.29 7.93 17.13
CA GLY A 78 1.34 7.54 16.09
C GLY A 78 0.97 8.66 15.12
N LYS A 79 1.58 9.85 15.20
CA LYS A 79 1.28 10.99 14.33
C LYS A 79 2.17 11.02 13.09
N PRO A 80 1.72 11.65 11.99
CA PRO A 80 2.54 11.80 10.80
C PRO A 80 3.71 12.76 11.06
N ILE A 81 4.92 12.36 10.66
CA ILE A 81 6.14 13.19 10.73
C ILE A 81 6.81 13.21 9.34
N GLY A 82 7.13 14.41 8.86
CA GLY A 82 7.74 14.61 7.53
C GLY A 82 6.85 14.09 6.40
N GLY A 83 7.48 13.50 5.39
CA GLY A 83 6.79 12.87 4.27
C GLY A 83 6.67 13.74 3.02
N GLY A 84 5.71 13.38 2.16
CA GLY A 84 5.58 13.99 0.85
C GLY A 84 4.25 13.71 0.19
N ARG A 85 4.25 13.78 -1.15
CA ARG A 85 3.03 13.64 -1.95
C ARG A 85 2.84 12.21 -2.40
N LEU A 86 1.59 11.75 -2.34
CA LEU A 86 1.15 10.50 -2.94
C LEU A 86 0.37 10.82 -4.20
N VAL A 87 0.82 10.33 -5.35
CA VAL A 87 0.21 10.63 -6.65
C VAL A 87 -0.36 9.34 -7.24
N PRO A 88 -1.69 9.18 -7.31
CA PRO A 88 -2.29 8.00 -7.92
C PRO A 88 -2.32 8.08 -9.44
N PHE A 89 -2.25 6.90 -10.06
CA PHE A 89 -2.27 6.70 -11.50
C PHE A 89 -3.19 5.53 -11.86
N ARG A 90 -3.76 5.61 -13.07
CA ARG A 90 -4.38 4.49 -13.79
C ARG A 90 -3.59 4.26 -15.07
N GLY A 91 -2.98 3.09 -15.18
CA GLY A 91 -1.99 2.84 -16.25
C GLY A 91 -0.87 3.88 -16.16
N ASN A 92 -0.73 4.68 -17.22
CA ASN A 92 0.28 5.74 -17.31
C ASN A 92 -0.30 7.15 -17.11
N GLN A 93 -1.57 7.27 -16.71
CA GLN A 93 -2.24 8.56 -16.53
C GLN A 93 -2.42 8.91 -15.04
N PRO A 94 -2.08 10.13 -14.60
CA PRO A 94 -2.40 10.55 -13.25
C PRO A 94 -3.91 10.64 -13.07
N THR A 95 -4.45 10.18 -11.93
CA THR A 95 -5.92 10.18 -11.74
C THR A 95 -6.50 11.57 -11.58
N ARG A 96 -5.70 12.52 -11.12
CA ARG A 96 -6.11 13.91 -10.97
C ARG A 96 -5.80 14.69 -12.24
N GLY A 97 -6.82 15.36 -12.76
CA GLY A 97 -6.71 16.20 -13.97
C GLY A 97 -6.96 15.44 -15.27
N THR A 98 -7.07 14.11 -15.22
CA THR A 98 -7.41 13.27 -16.36
C THR A 98 -8.90 12.92 -16.33
N ASN A 99 -9.56 12.96 -17.48
CA ASN A 99 -10.97 12.61 -17.59
C ASN A 99 -11.20 11.12 -17.33
N ARG A 100 -12.40 10.76 -16.82
CA ARG A 100 -12.72 9.36 -16.47
C ARG A 100 -12.61 8.40 -17.65
N GLU A 101 -13.04 8.84 -18.84
CA GLU A 101 -12.98 8.06 -20.08
C GLU A 101 -11.54 7.71 -20.47
N GLU A 102 -10.61 8.64 -20.27
CA GLU A 102 -9.18 8.48 -20.56
C GLU A 102 -8.45 7.60 -19.53
N LEU A 103 -8.93 7.57 -18.28
CA LEU A 103 -8.30 6.76 -17.23
C LEU A 103 -8.40 5.25 -17.49
N GLY A 104 -9.43 4.80 -18.23
CA GLY A 104 -9.68 3.40 -18.52
C GLY A 104 -10.02 2.59 -17.27
N GLU A 105 -11.26 2.10 -17.14
CA GLU A 105 -11.73 1.46 -15.90
C GLU A 105 -10.95 0.17 -15.53
N THR A 106 -10.37 -0.49 -16.54
CA THR A 106 -9.55 -1.70 -16.40
C THR A 106 -8.06 -1.41 -16.24
N ALA A 107 -7.63 -0.16 -16.37
CA ALA A 107 -6.22 0.19 -16.26
C ALA A 107 -5.70 -0.11 -14.84
N PRO A 108 -4.46 -0.63 -14.73
CA PRO A 108 -3.89 -0.99 -13.45
C PRO A 108 -3.76 0.24 -12.56
N ARG A 109 -4.14 0.11 -11.28
CA ARG A 109 -3.94 1.16 -10.29
C ARG A 109 -2.46 1.21 -9.91
N LYS A 110 -1.91 2.41 -9.90
CA LYS A 110 -0.52 2.65 -9.50
C LYS A 110 -0.42 3.88 -8.60
N ALA A 111 0.68 4.02 -7.88
CA ALA A 111 1.01 5.26 -7.18
C ALA A 111 2.50 5.59 -7.27
N LEU A 112 2.80 6.89 -7.27
CA LEU A 112 4.13 7.42 -6.94
C LEU A 112 4.12 7.95 -5.52
N ILE A 113 5.15 7.60 -4.75
CA ILE A 113 5.37 8.07 -3.38
C ILE A 113 6.50 9.09 -3.42
N VAL A 114 6.16 10.30 -3.83
CA VAL A 114 7.12 11.34 -4.18
C VAL A 114 7.95 11.71 -2.96
N GLY A 115 9.27 11.66 -3.13
CA GLY A 115 10.26 11.99 -2.10
C GLY A 115 10.69 10.81 -1.23
N LEU A 116 10.04 9.64 -1.31
CA LEU A 116 10.39 8.49 -0.46
C LEU A 116 11.82 7.99 -0.72
N GLY A 117 12.25 7.92 -1.98
CA GLY A 117 13.61 7.47 -2.31
C GLY A 117 14.68 8.45 -1.85
N SER A 118 14.43 9.75 -1.97
CA SER A 118 15.27 10.80 -1.38
C SER A 118 15.35 10.66 0.15
N ASP A 119 14.23 10.39 0.81
CA ASP A 119 14.18 10.17 2.25
C ASP A 119 15.03 8.96 2.70
N ILE A 120 14.94 7.86 1.95
CA ILE A 120 15.77 6.66 2.15
C ILE A 120 17.26 6.96 1.87
N TYR A 121 17.55 7.73 0.83
CA TYR A 121 18.93 8.09 0.46
C TYR A 121 19.63 8.91 1.54
N TYR A 122 18.91 9.78 2.23
CA TYR A 122 19.45 10.59 3.34
C TYR A 122 19.31 9.92 4.71
N SER A 123 18.92 8.64 4.76
CA SER A 123 18.89 7.84 5.99
C SER A 123 20.10 6.89 6.10
N ASP A 124 20.10 6.08 7.15
CA ASP A 124 20.95 4.90 7.34
C ASP A 124 20.90 3.86 6.20
N MET A 125 19.92 3.96 5.28
CA MET A 125 19.68 3.02 4.19
C MET A 125 20.25 3.49 2.83
N ARG A 126 21.09 4.53 2.82
CA ARG A 126 21.70 5.10 1.60
C ARG A 126 22.38 4.09 0.67
N GLY A 127 22.92 3.00 1.23
CA GLY A 127 23.58 1.94 0.49
C GLY A 127 22.62 1.01 -0.28
N GLU A 128 21.35 0.96 0.10
CA GLU A 128 20.34 0.07 -0.48
C GLU A 128 19.78 0.65 -1.79
N ARG A 129 20.61 0.65 -2.84
CA ARG A 129 20.23 1.21 -4.15
C ARG A 129 18.95 0.61 -4.72
N GLY A 130 18.74 -0.69 -4.56
CA GLY A 130 17.52 -1.36 -5.01
C GLY A 130 16.25 -0.83 -4.34
N LEU A 131 16.33 -0.50 -3.04
CA LEU A 131 15.23 0.08 -2.29
C LEU A 131 14.96 1.54 -2.71
N ILE A 132 16.03 2.32 -2.94
CA ILE A 132 15.90 3.70 -3.43
C ILE A 132 15.24 3.70 -4.81
N THR A 133 15.68 2.82 -5.73
CA THR A 133 15.06 2.66 -7.06
C THR A 133 13.59 2.23 -6.95
N ALA A 134 13.26 1.31 -6.04
CA ALA A 134 11.87 0.95 -5.78
C ALA A 134 11.02 2.14 -5.33
N ALA A 135 11.55 2.95 -4.40
CA ALA A 135 10.85 4.06 -3.79
C ALA A 135 10.59 5.23 -4.74
N GLU A 136 11.49 5.48 -5.70
CA GLU A 136 11.30 6.49 -6.76
C GLU A 136 10.37 6.01 -7.90
N GLY A 137 10.00 4.72 -7.90
CA GLY A 137 9.20 4.10 -8.94
C GLY A 137 7.70 4.04 -8.68
N PHE A 138 6.99 3.46 -9.65
CA PHE A 138 5.58 3.12 -9.49
C PHE A 138 5.39 1.93 -8.55
N TRP A 139 4.34 2.05 -7.74
CA TRP A 139 3.84 0.99 -6.88
C TRP A 139 2.53 0.48 -7.46
N HIS A 140 2.49 -0.80 -7.85
CA HIS A 140 1.29 -1.47 -8.31
C HIS A 140 0.33 -1.69 -7.14
N ILE A 141 -0.94 -1.33 -7.34
CA ILE A 141 -1.99 -1.45 -6.32
C ILE A 141 -3.04 -2.46 -6.80
N PRO A 142 -3.17 -3.62 -6.13
CA PRO A 142 -4.23 -4.57 -6.42
C PRO A 142 -5.63 -3.93 -6.35
N THR A 143 -6.58 -4.40 -7.16
CA THR A 143 -7.93 -3.82 -7.22
C THR A 143 -8.70 -3.96 -5.91
N ASN A 144 -8.44 -5.02 -5.15
CA ASN A 144 -9.01 -5.30 -3.83
C ASN A 144 -8.31 -4.56 -2.68
N CYS A 145 -7.28 -3.76 -2.97
CA CYS A 145 -6.57 -3.00 -1.96
C CYS A 145 -7.26 -1.68 -1.62
N GLU A 146 -7.38 -1.42 -0.32
CA GLU A 146 -7.75 -0.11 0.20
C GLU A 146 -6.70 0.94 -0.16
N THR A 147 -7.15 2.18 -0.19
CA THR A 147 -6.34 3.35 -0.55
C THR A 147 -6.71 4.56 0.29
N PRO A 148 -5.76 5.48 0.53
CA PRO A 148 -6.01 6.63 1.38
C PRO A 148 -7.06 7.60 0.81
N GLY A 149 -8.01 8.00 1.66
CA GLY A 149 -9.08 8.93 1.30
C GLY A 149 -10.16 8.38 0.37
N ARG A 150 -11.07 9.26 -0.08
CA ARG A 150 -12.22 8.93 -0.94
C ARG A 150 -12.04 9.58 -2.32
N GLY A 151 -12.37 8.85 -3.39
CA GLY A 151 -12.36 9.38 -4.77
C GLY A 151 -11.59 8.49 -5.75
N ASN A 152 -11.38 8.99 -6.97
CA ASN A 152 -10.76 8.23 -8.05
C ASN A 152 -9.30 7.85 -7.71
N TRP A 153 -9.05 6.55 -7.83
CA TRP A 153 -7.78 5.83 -7.68
C TRP A 153 -7.60 4.95 -8.88
#